data_AF-R7CIY4-F1
#
_entry.id   AF-R7CIY4-F1
#
_cell.length_a   1.000
_cell.length_b   1.000
_cell.length_c   1.000
_cell.angle_alpha   90.00
_cell.angle_beta   90.00
_cell.angle_gamma   90.00
#
_symmetry.space_group_name_H-M   'P 1'
#
loop_
_entity.id
_entity.type
_entity.pdbx_description
1 polymer ?
#
loop_
_entity_poly.entity_id
_entity_poly.type
_entity_poly.pdbx_seq_one_letter_code
_entity_poly.pdbx_strand_id
1 'polypeptide(L)'
;MLQQDYLLRMFLQIATAIRESLQRSRGEQDPEAAASLLDQSLEDATEIDGSLLLRMAPETMAAMLQLSQSDPLLMEYVARTLLLSSKYLYDAGEDERASLRKEQAFAVAHAFGIELSEESIKPEELEQFFETTQN
;
A
#
# COMPACT_ATOMS: atom_id res chain seq x y z
N MET A 1 11.90 22.10 -4.08
CA MET A 1 12.57 21.65 -2.85
C MET A 1 11.54 21.07 -1.88
N LEU A 2 10.64 21.86 -1.26
CA LEU A 2 9.66 21.35 -0.28
C LEU A 2 8.77 20.16 -0.73
N GLN A 3 8.23 20.19 -1.95
CA GLN A 3 7.35 19.10 -2.44
C GLN A 3 8.11 17.79 -2.73
N GLN A 4 9.36 17.88 -3.17
CA GLN A 4 10.20 16.70 -3.40
C GLN A 4 10.62 16.06 -2.08
N ASP A 5 10.96 16.87 -1.08
CA ASP A 5 11.32 16.39 0.26
C ASP A 5 10.12 15.70 0.96
N TYR A 6 8.91 16.20 0.72
CA TYR A 6 7.66 15.61 1.21
C TYR A 6 7.34 14.26 0.56
N LEU A 7 7.40 14.17 -0.78
CA LEU A 7 7.21 12.91 -1.51
C LEU A 7 8.22 11.84 -1.09
N LEU A 8 9.50 12.21 -1.00
CA LEU A 8 10.56 11.31 -0.55
C LEU A 8 10.31 10.76 0.85
N ARG A 9 9.84 11.61 1.77
CA ARG A 9 9.47 11.17 3.12
C ARG A 9 8.35 10.12 3.09
N MET A 10 7.30 10.33 2.29
CA MET A 10 6.20 9.37 2.17
C MET A 10 6.68 8.04 1.58
N PHE A 11 7.52 8.06 0.54
CA PHE A 11 8.11 6.84 -0.01
C PHE A 11 8.90 6.05 1.03
N LEU A 12 9.74 6.74 1.80
CA LEU A 12 10.55 6.10 2.84
C LEU A 12 9.68 5.51 3.96
N GLN A 13 8.62 6.21 4.35
CA GLN A 13 7.67 5.71 5.36
C GLN A 13 6.98 4.43 4.89
N ILE A 14 6.41 4.42 3.68
CA ILE A 14 5.73 3.24 3.14
C ILE A 14 6.72 2.09 2.91
N ALA A 15 7.90 2.36 2.34
CA ALA A 15 8.92 1.33 2.13
C ALA A 15 9.38 0.70 3.47
N THR A 16 9.51 1.51 4.52
CA THR A 16 9.87 1.02 5.86
C THR A 16 8.77 0.13 6.43
N ALA A 17 7.51 0.55 6.34
CA ALA A 17 6.37 -0.23 6.80
C ALA A 17 6.26 -1.57 6.05
N ILE A 18 6.47 -1.59 4.73
CA ILE A 18 6.49 -2.84 3.95
C ILE A 18 7.59 -3.78 4.47
N ARG A 19 8.83 -3.31 4.61
CA ARG A 19 9.94 -4.14 5.10
C ARG A 19 9.67 -4.70 6.50
N GLU A 20 9.14 -3.87 7.39
CA GLU A 20 8.81 -4.27 8.75
C GLU A 20 7.65 -5.28 8.78
N SER A 21 6.63 -5.09 7.94
CA SER A 21 5.52 -6.04 7.82
C SER A 21 5.97 -7.43 7.35
N LEU A 22 6.92 -7.48 6.40
CA LEU A 22 7.50 -8.73 5.90
C LEU A 22 8.27 -9.48 7.00
N GLN A 23 8.94 -8.75 7.89
CA GLN A 23 9.61 -9.34 9.05
C GLN A 23 8.60 -9.92 10.04
N ARG A 24 7.51 -9.20 10.35
CA ARG A 24 6.46 -9.67 11.27
C ARG A 24 5.71 -10.90 10.76
N SER A 25 5.30 -10.89 9.50
CA SER A 25 4.60 -12.03 8.90
C SER A 25 5.43 -13.31 8.93
N ARG A 26 6.75 -13.22 8.70
CA ARG A 26 7.66 -14.38 8.72
C ARG A 26 8.09 -14.82 10.12
N GLY A 27 8.35 -13.86 11.01
CA GLY A 27 8.98 -14.10 12.30
C GLY A 27 8.02 -14.20 13.48
N GLU A 28 7.07 -13.26 13.57
CA GLU A 28 6.13 -13.14 14.71
C GLU A 28 4.86 -13.98 14.52
N GLN A 29 4.60 -14.45 13.28
CA GLN A 29 3.37 -15.16 12.90
C GLN A 29 2.09 -14.36 13.23
N ASP A 30 2.19 -13.03 13.18
CA ASP A 30 1.08 -12.12 13.44
C ASP A 30 0.71 -11.36 12.14
N PRO A 31 -0.07 -11.99 11.25
CA PRO A 31 -0.49 -11.37 10.00
C PRO A 31 -1.43 -10.18 10.25
N GLU A 32 -2.25 -10.19 11.30
CA GLU A 32 -3.15 -9.07 11.60
C GLU A 32 -2.38 -7.80 12.00
N ALA A 33 -1.35 -7.94 12.84
CA ALA A 33 -0.47 -6.82 13.18
C ALA A 33 0.31 -6.32 11.96
N ALA A 34 0.76 -7.23 11.07
CA ALA A 34 1.43 -6.85 9.83
C ALA A 34 0.51 -6.05 8.90
N ALA A 35 -0.77 -6.46 8.75
CA ALA A 35 -1.77 -5.70 8.00
C ALA A 35 -2.04 -4.33 8.62
N SER A 36 -2.20 -4.27 9.95
CA SER A 36 -2.48 -3.04 10.68
C SER A 36 -1.35 -2.02 10.55
N LEU A 37 -0.10 -2.47 10.53
CA LEU A 37 1.06 -1.61 10.27
C LEU A 37 1.00 -0.98 8.87
N LEU A 38 0.65 -1.76 7.85
CA LEU A 38 0.53 -1.26 6.48
C LEU A 38 -0.62 -0.28 6.34
N ASP A 39 -1.78 -0.60 6.90
CA ASP A 39 -2.94 0.29 6.92
C ASP A 39 -2.58 1.63 7.60
N GLN A 40 -1.94 1.61 8.78
CA GLN A 40 -1.48 2.84 9.46
C GLN A 40 -0.48 3.63 8.62
N SER A 41 0.44 2.95 7.91
CA SER A 41 1.41 3.65 7.07
C SER A 41 0.76 4.40 5.91
N LEU A 42 -0.38 3.91 5.41
CA LEU A 42 -1.18 4.62 4.42
C LEU A 42 -1.90 5.83 5.03
N GLU A 43 -2.40 5.71 6.26
CA GLU A 43 -2.97 6.85 6.99
C GLU A 43 -1.95 7.96 7.22
N ASP A 44 -0.73 7.60 7.61
CA ASP A 44 0.35 8.55 7.88
C ASP A 44 0.91 9.19 6.60
N ALA A 45 0.83 8.48 5.48
CA ALA A 45 1.32 8.93 4.18
C ALA A 45 0.30 9.78 3.40
N THR A 46 -0.96 9.87 3.83
CA THR A 46 -1.97 10.68 3.14
C THR A 46 -2.40 11.88 3.98
N GLU A 47 -2.58 13.05 3.37
CA GLU A 47 -3.23 14.20 4.03
C GLU A 47 -4.73 13.98 4.28
N ILE A 48 -5.31 13.01 3.58
CA ILE A 48 -6.68 12.55 3.78
C ILE A 48 -6.69 11.63 4.99
N ASP A 49 -7.79 11.63 5.75
CA ASP A 49 -8.04 10.62 6.79
C ASP A 49 -7.97 9.22 6.17
N GLY A 50 -6.83 8.54 6.34
CA GLY A 50 -6.60 7.24 5.71
C GLY A 50 -7.54 6.18 6.24
N SER A 51 -8.02 6.30 7.49
CA SER A 51 -9.01 5.39 8.04
C SER A 51 -10.33 5.49 7.27
N LEU A 52 -10.67 6.70 6.79
CA LEU A 52 -11.81 6.91 5.89
C LEU A 52 -11.52 6.34 4.50
N LEU A 53 -10.35 6.63 3.91
CA LEU A 53 -9.96 6.10 2.60
C LEU A 53 -10.08 4.57 2.58
N LEU A 54 -9.52 3.91 3.58
CA LEU A 54 -9.51 2.46 3.72
C LEU A 54 -10.92 1.85 3.87
N ARG A 55 -11.94 2.64 4.25
CA ARG A 55 -13.34 2.18 4.31
C ARG A 55 -14.14 2.48 3.04
N MET A 56 -13.58 3.25 2.11
CA MET A 56 -14.27 3.60 0.87
C MET A 56 -14.42 2.38 -0.04
N ALA A 57 -15.47 2.40 -0.87
CA ALA A 57 -15.55 1.51 -2.01
C ALA A 57 -14.32 1.68 -2.93
N PRO A 58 -13.86 0.61 -3.60
CA PRO A 58 -12.64 0.62 -4.41
C PRO A 58 -12.58 1.77 -5.43
N GLU A 59 -13.65 1.95 -6.19
CA GLU A 59 -13.73 2.98 -7.24
C GLU A 59 -13.76 4.39 -6.65
N THR A 60 -14.38 4.57 -5.49
CA THR A 60 -14.43 5.85 -4.79
C THR A 60 -13.04 6.23 -4.27
N MET A 61 -12.30 5.29 -3.68
CA MET A 61 -10.91 5.51 -3.27
C MET A 61 -10.05 5.92 -4.48
N ALA A 62 -10.12 5.14 -5.57
CA ALA A 62 -9.34 5.39 -6.77
C ALA A 62 -9.65 6.77 -7.39
N ALA A 63 -10.93 7.14 -7.47
CA ALA A 63 -11.34 8.46 -7.96
C ALA A 63 -10.83 9.60 -7.07
N MET A 64 -10.89 9.45 -5.74
CA MET A 64 -10.35 10.45 -4.80
C MET A 64 -8.85 10.65 -4.98
N LEU A 65 -8.09 9.55 -5.10
CA LEU A 65 -6.64 9.61 -5.30
C LEU A 65 -6.26 10.22 -6.66
N GLN A 66 -7.03 9.96 -7.73
CA GLN A 66 -6.82 10.62 -9.02
C GLN A 66 -7.07 12.13 -8.94
N LEU A 67 -8.10 12.56 -8.21
CA LEU A 67 -8.45 13.98 -8.07
C LEU A 67 -7.39 14.75 -7.28
N SER A 68 -6.67 14.10 -6.36
CA SER A 68 -5.55 14.73 -5.63
C SER A 68 -4.30 14.93 -6.48
N GLN A 69 -4.30 14.53 -7.76
CA GLN A 69 -3.14 14.60 -8.68
C GLN A 69 -1.88 13.97 -8.07
N SER A 70 -2.07 12.82 -7.41
CA SER A 70 -0.99 12.11 -6.75
C SER A 70 0.08 11.65 -7.73
N ASP A 71 1.33 11.63 -7.26
CA ASP A 71 2.46 11.13 -8.04
C ASP A 71 2.24 9.65 -8.42
N PRO A 72 2.40 9.25 -9.71
CA PRO A 72 2.14 7.88 -10.14
C PRO A 72 2.99 6.82 -9.42
N LEU A 73 4.24 7.16 -9.08
CA LEU A 73 5.11 6.24 -8.35
C LEU A 73 4.60 6.04 -6.91
N LEU A 74 4.12 7.10 -6.27
CA LEU A 74 3.44 6.99 -4.97
C LEU A 74 2.24 6.06 -5.01
N MET A 75 1.48 6.12 -6.10
CA MET A 75 0.31 5.25 -6.26
C MET A 75 0.68 3.79 -6.49
N GLU A 76 1.85 3.50 -7.07
CA GLU A 76 2.37 2.12 -7.11
C GLU A 76 2.75 1.61 -5.72
N TYR A 77 3.39 2.45 -4.88
CA TYR A 77 3.61 2.13 -3.47
C TYR A 77 2.31 1.85 -2.73
N VAL A 78 1.29 2.71 -2.91
CA VAL A 78 -0.03 2.53 -2.28
C VAL A 78 -0.71 1.24 -2.76
N ALA A 79 -0.72 0.98 -4.07
CA ALA A 79 -1.35 -0.21 -4.64
C ALA A 79 -0.68 -1.51 -4.14
N ARG A 80 0.66 -1.57 -4.14
CA ARG A 80 1.41 -2.72 -3.60
C ARG A 80 1.20 -2.89 -2.10
N THR A 81 1.10 -1.80 -1.35
CA THR A 81 0.83 -1.82 0.11
C THR A 81 -0.56 -2.38 0.42
N LEU A 82 -1.59 -1.91 -0.31
CA LEU A 82 -2.96 -2.41 -0.17
C LEU A 82 -3.04 -3.91 -0.51
N LEU A 83 -2.37 -4.34 -1.58
CA LEU A 83 -2.36 -5.75 -1.97
C LEU A 83 -1.62 -6.64 -0.95
N LEU A 84 -0.52 -6.14 -0.37
CA LEU A 84 0.20 -6.85 0.69
C LEU A 84 -0.63 -6.91 1.99
N SER A 85 -1.32 -5.82 2.34
CA SER A 85 -2.26 -5.77 3.47
C SER A 85 -3.41 -6.77 3.26
N SER A 86 -3.97 -6.87 2.04
CA SER A 86 -4.96 -7.89 1.67
C SER A 86 -4.46 -9.30 1.94
N LYS A 87 -3.23 -9.62 1.52
CA LYS A 87 -2.63 -10.94 1.77
C LYS A 87 -2.56 -11.25 3.26
N TYR A 88 -2.10 -10.32 4.08
CA TYR A 88 -2.00 -10.52 5.51
C TYR A 88 -3.38 -10.64 6.18
N LEU A 89 -4.35 -9.84 5.78
CA LEU A 89 -5.73 -9.97 6.28
C LEU A 89 -6.31 -11.36 5.95
N TYR A 90 -6.07 -11.87 4.75
CA TYR A 90 -6.47 -13.22 4.38
C TYR A 90 -5.78 -14.28 5.23
N ASP A 91 -4.46 -14.16 5.42
CA ASP A 91 -3.68 -15.07 6.27
C ASP A 91 -4.13 -15.00 7.76
N ALA A 92 -4.77 -13.90 8.19
CA ALA A 92 -5.38 -13.73 9.51
C ALA A 92 -6.85 -14.22 9.61
N GLY A 93 -7.48 -14.61 8.50
CA GLY A 93 -8.91 -15.01 8.46
C GLY A 93 -9.90 -13.85 8.35
N GLU A 94 -9.44 -12.64 8.03
CA GLU A 94 -10.25 -11.43 7.88
C GLU A 94 -10.73 -11.26 6.42
N ASP A 95 -11.46 -12.25 5.89
CA ASP A 95 -11.76 -12.41 4.47
C ASP A 95 -12.45 -11.21 3.79
N GLU A 96 -13.41 -10.58 4.47
CA GLU A 96 -14.13 -9.42 3.93
C GLU A 96 -13.20 -8.21 3.76
N ARG A 97 -12.36 -7.95 4.77
CA ARG A 97 -11.37 -6.87 4.72
C ARG A 97 -10.28 -7.18 3.70
N ALA A 98 -9.83 -8.43 3.63
CA ALA A 98 -8.87 -8.87 2.64
C ALA A 98 -9.38 -8.64 1.21
N SER A 99 -10.63 -8.99 0.94
CA SER A 99 -11.28 -8.79 -0.36
C SER A 99 -11.38 -7.30 -0.69
N LEU A 100 -11.84 -6.48 0.25
CA LEU A 100 -11.91 -5.02 0.07
C LEU A 100 -10.53 -4.42 -0.24
N ARG A 101 -9.48 -4.79 0.50
CA ARG A 101 -8.10 -4.31 0.23
C ARG A 101 -7.62 -4.73 -1.16
N LYS A 102 -7.92 -5.96 -1.59
CA LYS A 102 -7.54 -6.45 -2.92
C LYS A 102 -8.20 -5.61 -4.00
N GLU A 103 -9.51 -5.41 -3.91
CA GLU A 103 -10.25 -4.61 -4.88
C GLU A 103 -9.78 -3.16 -4.91
N GLN A 104 -9.54 -2.55 -3.74
CA GLN A 104 -8.94 -1.20 -3.62
C GLN A 104 -7.57 -1.13 -4.31
N ALA A 105 -6.68 -2.10 -4.08
CA ALA A 105 -5.37 -2.15 -4.71
C ALA A 105 -5.46 -2.17 -6.24
N PHE A 106 -6.33 -3.01 -6.80
CA PHE A 106 -6.53 -3.12 -8.24
C PHE A 106 -7.23 -1.89 -8.84
N ALA A 107 -8.19 -1.29 -8.11
CA ALA A 107 -8.84 -0.06 -8.55
C ALA A 107 -7.84 1.10 -8.64
N VAL A 108 -6.96 1.26 -7.64
CA VAL A 108 -5.87 2.23 -7.67
C VAL A 108 -4.90 1.93 -8.81
N ALA A 109 -4.47 0.67 -8.95
CA ALA A 109 -3.55 0.30 -10.03
C ALA A 109 -4.12 0.62 -11.42
N HIS A 110 -5.38 0.25 -11.67
CA HIS A 110 -6.08 0.57 -12.92
C HIS A 110 -6.19 2.08 -13.15
N ALA A 111 -6.54 2.84 -12.09
CA ALA A 111 -6.68 4.29 -12.16
C ALA A 111 -5.39 5.01 -12.54
N PHE A 112 -4.23 4.48 -12.18
CA PHE A 112 -2.92 5.09 -12.44
C PHE A 112 -2.10 4.38 -13.52
N GLY A 113 -2.67 3.38 -14.20
CA GLY A 113 -1.98 2.64 -15.26
C GLY A 113 -0.83 1.76 -14.76
N ILE A 114 -0.91 1.28 -13.52
CA ILE A 114 0.10 0.44 -12.87
C ILE A 114 -0.18 -1.03 -13.17
N GLU A 115 0.84 -1.77 -13.58
CA GLU A 115 0.77 -3.23 -13.72
C GLU A 115 0.91 -3.90 -12.34
N LEU A 116 -0.21 -4.29 -11.75
CA LEU A 116 -0.25 -4.94 -10.44
C LEU A 116 -0.66 -6.41 -10.56
N SER A 117 0.03 -7.29 -9.82
CA SER A 117 -0.30 -8.71 -9.68
C SER A 117 0.14 -9.24 -8.31
N GLU A 118 -0.19 -10.50 -8.00
CA GLU A 118 0.29 -11.14 -6.77
C GLU A 118 1.83 -11.31 -6.75
N GLU A 119 2.48 -11.33 -7.92
CA GLU A 119 3.94 -11.31 -8.02
C GLU A 119 4.51 -9.98 -7.51
N SER A 120 3.80 -8.86 -7.72
CA SER A 120 4.24 -7.51 -7.34
C SER A 120 4.45 -7.31 -5.84
N ILE A 121 3.93 -8.21 -5.00
CA ILE A 121 4.10 -8.18 -3.53
C ILE A 121 5.04 -9.27 -3.01
N LYS A 122 5.71 -10.00 -3.91
CA LYS A 122 6.75 -10.93 -3.49
C LYS A 122 7.92 -10.15 -2.88
N PRO A 123 8.57 -10.69 -1.84
CA PRO A 123 9.66 -10.02 -1.15
C PRO A 123 10.80 -9.59 -2.09
N GLU A 124 11.12 -10.42 -3.09
CA GLU A 124 12.17 -10.13 -4.06
C GLU A 124 11.77 -8.98 -5.00
N GLU A 125 10.51 -8.98 -5.47
CA GLU A 125 9.94 -7.94 -6.35
C GLU A 125 9.78 -6.60 -5.61
N LEU A 126 9.43 -6.63 -4.33
CA LEU A 126 9.36 -5.43 -3.49
C LEU A 126 10.74 -4.82 -3.26
N GLU A 127 11.77 -5.63 -2.99
CA GLU A 127 13.12 -5.12 -2.80
C GLU A 127 13.66 -4.51 -4.09
N GLN A 128 13.47 -5.18 -5.24
CA GLN A 128 13.83 -4.63 -6.54
C GLN A 128 13.10 -3.31 -6.84
N PHE A 129 11.80 -3.25 -6.51
CA PHE A 129 11.02 -2.03 -6.65
C PHE A 129 11.64 -0.89 -5.82
N PHE A 130 12.00 -1.13 -4.56
CA PHE A 130 12.63 -0.11 -3.70
C PHE A 130 14.00 0.34 -4.20
N GLU A 131 14.83 -0.57 -4.69
CA GLU A 131 16.14 -0.21 -5.26
C GLU A 131 15.99 0.68 -6.49
N THR A 132 15.00 0.41 -7.34
CA THR A 132 14.81 1.15 -8.59
C THR A 132 14.26 2.56 -8.36
N THR A 133 13.53 2.77 -7.27
CA THR A 133 12.81 4.03 -6.97
C THR A 133 13.55 4.93 -5.98
N GLN A 134 14.61 4.44 -5.33
CA GLN A 134 15.48 5.20 -4.44
C GLN A 134 16.72 5.79 -5.14
N ASN A 135 16.90 5.54 -6.44
CA ASN A 135 18.02 6.02 -7.26
C ASN A 135 17.69 7.28 -8.07
#